data_AF-A8HC51-F1
#
_entry.id   AF-A8HC51-F1
#
_cell.length_a   1.000
_cell.length_b   1.000
_cell.length_c   1.000
_cell.angle_alpha   90.00
_cell.angle_beta   90.00
_cell.angle_gamma   90.00
#
_symmetry.space_group_name_H-M   'P 1'
#
loop_
_entity.id
_entity.type
_entity.pdbx_description
1 polymer ?
#
loop_
_entity_poly.entity_id
_entity_poly.type
_entity_poly.pdbx_seq_one_letter_code
_entity_poly.pdbx_strand_id
1 'polypeptide(L)'
;VIEALLQFTNDIEKQSFQVLHKDVVVILQRIENGIKRIAVESQLDSRDVYSLEAGFKALEKDIEEVLKALKDKKTDIVGSGVCAQLVKDLEDLKDAGRQISILVLGKMPEEFFDIGKKASNKALQEIQDTINDFSKV
;
A
#
# COMPACT_ATOMS: atom_id res chain seq x y z
N VAL A 1 4.60 0.19 8.83
CA VAL A 1 4.44 0.28 7.35
C VAL A 1 4.90 1.64 6.85
N ILE A 2 4.39 2.75 7.41
CA ILE A 2 4.72 4.15 7.09
C ILE A 2 6.21 4.40 6.76
N GLU A 3 7.14 4.13 7.68
CA GLU A 3 8.58 4.40 7.41
C GLU A 3 9.13 3.67 6.18
N ALA A 4 8.60 2.48 5.86
CA ALA A 4 9.04 1.73 4.69
C ALA A 4 8.44 2.30 3.39
N LEU A 5 7.21 2.82 3.44
CA LEU A 5 6.62 3.59 2.33
C LEU A 5 7.42 4.88 2.10
N LEU A 6 7.79 5.59 3.16
CA LEU A 6 8.62 6.81 3.07
C LEU A 6 10.00 6.52 2.47
N GLN A 7 10.64 5.43 2.87
CA GLN A 7 11.92 5.02 2.28
C GLN A 7 11.76 4.69 0.80
N PHE A 8 10.71 3.96 0.43
CA PHE A 8 10.41 3.64 -0.97
C PHE A 8 10.18 4.91 -1.81
N THR A 9 9.37 5.86 -1.33
CA THR A 9 9.18 7.17 -1.98
C THR A 9 10.51 7.91 -2.16
N ASN A 10 11.33 7.97 -1.11
CA ASN A 10 12.63 8.64 -1.15
C ASN A 10 13.57 8.02 -2.19
N ASP A 11 13.59 6.70 -2.32
CA ASP A 11 14.42 6.00 -3.29
C ASP A 11 13.90 6.16 -4.72
N ILE A 12 12.59 6.29 -4.93
CA ILE A 12 11.99 6.71 -6.21
C ILE A 12 12.46 8.14 -6.56
N GLU A 13 12.36 9.09 -5.63
CA GLU A 13 12.72 10.49 -5.85
C GLU A 13 14.21 10.66 -6.17
N LYS A 14 15.07 9.89 -5.50
CA LYS A 14 16.52 9.82 -5.73
C LYS A 14 16.91 8.99 -6.95
N GLN A 15 15.95 8.43 -7.68
CA GLN A 15 16.18 7.56 -8.84
C GLN A 15 17.03 6.33 -8.53
N SER A 16 16.97 5.84 -7.29
CA SER A 16 17.67 4.64 -6.84
C SER A 16 16.88 3.38 -7.21
N PHE A 17 16.51 3.24 -8.48
CA PHE A 17 15.50 2.27 -8.93
C PHE A 17 15.88 0.79 -8.68
N GLN A 18 17.19 0.50 -8.59
CA GLN A 18 17.70 -0.85 -8.33
C GLN A 18 17.39 -1.37 -6.92
N VAL A 19 17.05 -0.47 -5.97
CA VAL A 19 16.70 -0.88 -4.59
C VAL A 19 15.19 -0.99 -4.35
N LEU A 20 14.35 -0.59 -5.30
CA LEU A 20 12.88 -0.57 -5.15
C LEU A 20 12.32 -1.93 -4.76
N HIS A 21 12.82 -3.02 -5.33
CA HIS A 21 12.39 -4.37 -4.97
C HIS A 21 12.67 -4.68 -3.49
N LYS A 22 13.85 -4.28 -2.99
CA LYS A 22 14.20 -4.46 -1.58
C LYS A 22 13.26 -3.68 -0.68
N ASP A 23 12.89 -2.46 -1.06
CA ASP A 23 11.96 -1.64 -0.29
C ASP A 23 10.57 -2.27 -0.24
N VAL A 24 10.09 -2.79 -1.38
CA VAL A 24 8.81 -3.51 -1.46
C VAL A 24 8.82 -4.74 -0.57
N VAL A 25 9.88 -5.54 -0.59
CA VAL A 25 10.02 -6.71 0.30
C VAL A 25 9.90 -6.29 1.78
N VAL A 26 10.49 -5.16 2.18
CA VAL A 26 10.37 -4.64 3.55
C VAL A 26 8.93 -4.20 3.85
N ILE A 27 8.24 -3.56 2.91
CA ILE A 27 6.83 -3.18 3.06
C ILE A 27 5.96 -4.43 3.23
N LEU A 28 6.12 -5.43 2.37
CA LEU A 28 5.39 -6.70 2.43
C LEU A 28 5.57 -7.40 3.78
N GLN A 29 6.80 -7.54 4.25
CA GLN A 29 7.09 -8.12 5.57
C GLN A 29 6.38 -7.36 6.70
N ARG A 30 6.32 -6.02 6.64
CA ARG A 30 5.61 -5.21 7.63
C ARG A 30 4.09 -5.44 7.56
N ILE A 31 3.53 -5.60 6.36
CA ILE A 31 2.10 -5.92 6.17
C ILE A 31 1.80 -7.31 6.71
N GLU A 32 2.59 -8.33 6.36
CA GLU A 32 2.42 -9.71 6.85
C GLU A 32 2.48 -9.80 8.38
N ASN A 33 3.43 -9.08 9.00
CA ASN A 33 3.51 -8.99 10.45
C ASN A 33 2.28 -8.28 11.05
N GLY A 34 1.75 -7.26 10.37
CA GLY A 34 0.51 -6.60 10.72
C GLY A 34 -0.69 -7.55 10.67
N ILE A 35 -0.83 -8.32 9.60
CA ILE A 35 -1.88 -9.33 9.43
C ILE A 35 -1.86 -10.34 10.58
N LYS A 36 -0.68 -10.89 10.91
CA LYS A 36 -0.53 -11.86 12.02
C LYS A 36 -0.95 -11.29 13.37
N ARG A 37 -0.64 -10.02 13.63
CA ARG A 37 -1.04 -9.32 14.86
C ARG A 37 -2.54 -9.07 14.90
N ILE A 38 -3.10 -8.44 13.87
CA ILE A 38 -4.52 -8.09 13.79
C ILE A 38 -5.41 -9.35 13.85
N ALA A 39 -4.95 -10.48 13.31
CA ALA A 39 -5.73 -11.72 13.28
C ALA A 39 -6.17 -12.16 14.68
N VAL A 40 -5.31 -11.99 15.68
CA VAL A 40 -5.57 -12.41 17.07
C VAL A 40 -6.18 -11.31 17.95
N GLU A 41 -6.29 -10.07 17.44
CA GLU A 41 -6.94 -8.98 18.16
C GLU A 41 -8.45 -9.19 18.27
N SER A 42 -9.06 -8.60 19.29
CA SER A 42 -10.52 -8.58 19.44
C SER A 42 -11.19 -7.71 18.37
N GLN A 43 -12.52 -7.80 18.29
CA GLN A 43 -13.32 -6.83 17.53
C GLN A 43 -13.09 -5.43 18.10
N LEU A 44 -13.07 -4.43 17.22
CA LEU A 44 -12.98 -3.02 17.56
C LEU A 44 -14.35 -2.52 18.00
N ASP A 45 -14.40 -1.59 18.95
CA ASP A 45 -15.59 -0.77 19.19
C ASP A 45 -15.55 0.53 18.36
N SER A 46 -16.65 1.29 18.35
CA SER A 46 -16.72 2.52 17.57
C SER A 46 -15.67 3.55 18.02
N ARG A 47 -15.30 3.60 19.31
CA ARG A 47 -14.27 4.52 19.82
C ARG A 47 -12.89 4.14 19.31
N ASP A 48 -12.59 2.84 19.24
CA ASP A 48 -11.35 2.34 18.66
C ASP A 48 -11.25 2.76 17.20
N VAL A 49 -12.32 2.59 16.41
CA VAL A 49 -12.33 2.99 14.99
C VAL A 49 -12.07 4.49 14.83
N TYR A 50 -12.72 5.35 15.61
CA TYR A 50 -12.46 6.79 15.57
C TYR A 50 -11.03 7.14 15.98
N SER A 51 -10.46 6.44 16.96
CA SER A 51 -9.07 6.66 17.36
C SER A 51 -8.05 6.33 16.26
N LEU A 52 -8.40 5.38 15.37
CA LEU A 52 -7.57 4.95 14.26
C LEU A 52 -7.75 5.79 12.99
N GLU A 53 -8.81 6.61 12.90
CA GLU A 53 -9.16 7.37 11.70
C GLU A 53 -8.00 8.24 11.18
N ALA A 54 -7.34 8.97 12.08
CA ALA A 54 -6.19 9.81 11.71
C ALA A 54 -5.03 8.98 11.14
N GLY A 55 -4.80 7.79 11.71
CA GLY A 55 -3.78 6.85 11.23
C GLY A 55 -4.13 6.29 9.84
N PHE A 56 -5.39 5.94 9.60
CA PHE A 56 -5.85 5.49 8.28
C PHE A 56 -5.70 6.58 7.22
N LYS A 57 -6.09 7.83 7.53
CA LYS A 57 -5.92 8.97 6.60
C LYS A 57 -4.46 9.25 6.29
N ALA A 58 -3.58 9.17 7.29
CA ALA A 58 -2.14 9.33 7.06
C ALA A 58 -1.60 8.24 6.14
N LEU A 59 -1.97 6.98 6.38
CA LEU A 59 -1.56 5.86 5.52
C LEU A 59 -2.09 5.98 4.09
N GLU A 60 -3.35 6.40 3.92
CA GLU A 60 -3.94 6.66 2.60
C GLU A 60 -3.12 7.70 1.84
N LYS A 61 -2.78 8.80 2.50
CA LYS A 61 -1.94 9.85 1.93
C LYS A 61 -0.54 9.34 1.56
N ASP A 62 0.10 8.55 2.40
CA ASP A 62 1.42 7.98 2.11
C ASP A 62 1.38 7.08 0.87
N ILE A 63 0.30 6.30 0.69
CA ILE A 63 0.08 5.47 -0.51
C ILE A 63 -0.10 6.35 -1.75
N GLU A 64 -0.94 7.39 -1.67
CA GLU A 64 -1.14 8.34 -2.77
C GLU A 64 0.19 8.99 -3.20
N GLU A 65 1.03 9.40 -2.23
CA GLU A 65 2.33 10.00 -2.49
C GLU A 65 3.31 9.03 -3.16
N VAL A 66 3.38 7.77 -2.72
CA VAL A 66 4.17 6.71 -3.37
C VAL A 66 3.73 6.53 -4.81
N LEU A 67 2.43 6.34 -5.05
CA LEU A 67 1.90 6.06 -6.39
C LEU A 67 2.09 7.26 -7.33
N LYS A 68 1.98 8.48 -6.79
CA LYS A 68 2.32 9.70 -7.53
C LYS A 68 3.80 9.75 -7.88
N ALA A 69 4.70 9.47 -6.94
CA ALA A 69 6.14 9.46 -7.20
C ALA A 69 6.53 8.46 -8.31
N LEU A 70 5.94 7.26 -8.30
CA LEU A 70 6.11 6.28 -9.38
C LEU A 70 5.67 6.84 -10.74
N LYS A 71 4.49 7.48 -10.81
CA LYS A 71 3.99 8.08 -12.04
C LYS A 71 4.87 9.23 -12.53
N ASP A 72 5.29 10.11 -11.62
CA ASP A 72 6.14 11.27 -11.93
C ASP A 72 7.52 10.84 -12.44
N LYS A 73 8.03 9.67 -12.00
CA LYS A 73 9.30 9.08 -12.42
C LYS A 73 9.19 8.00 -13.50
N LYS A 74 8.01 7.85 -14.13
CA LYS A 74 7.74 6.76 -15.07
C LYS A 74 8.81 6.60 -16.15
N THR A 75 9.16 7.68 -16.84
CA THR A 75 10.14 7.64 -17.95
C THR A 75 11.51 7.13 -17.49
N ASP A 76 11.97 7.60 -16.33
CA ASP A 76 13.27 7.22 -15.76
C ASP A 76 13.27 5.74 -15.32
N ILE A 77 12.17 5.30 -14.69
CA ILE A 77 11.98 3.90 -14.27
C ILE A 77 12.00 2.98 -15.48
N VAL A 78 11.31 3.36 -16.57
CA VAL A 78 11.30 2.63 -17.84
C VAL A 78 12.72 2.50 -18.41
N GLY A 79 13.47 3.61 -18.45
CA GLY A 79 14.85 3.61 -18.93
C GLY A 79 15.81 2.77 -18.06
N SER A 80 15.47 2.52 -16.80
CA SER A 80 16.30 1.75 -15.86
C SER A 80 16.17 0.23 -15.98
N GLY A 81 15.17 -0.27 -16.72
CA GLY A 81 14.96 -1.70 -16.96
C GLY A 81 14.33 -2.48 -15.80
N VAL A 82 13.86 -1.82 -14.73
CA VAL A 82 13.27 -2.49 -13.55
C VAL A 82 11.75 -2.73 -13.66
N CYS A 83 11.09 -2.29 -14.74
CA CYS A 83 9.62 -2.29 -14.86
C CYS A 83 8.97 -3.66 -14.61
N ALA A 84 9.53 -4.73 -15.16
CA ALA A 84 8.96 -6.06 -14.98
C ALA A 84 8.95 -6.49 -13.51
N GLN A 85 10.03 -6.20 -12.77
CA GLN A 85 10.10 -6.47 -11.34
C GLN A 85 9.18 -5.55 -10.55
N LEU A 86 9.13 -4.26 -10.88
CA LEU A 86 8.23 -3.30 -10.23
C LEU A 86 6.75 -3.68 -10.39
N VAL A 87 6.34 -4.15 -11.58
CA VAL A 87 4.97 -4.61 -11.81
C VAL A 87 4.63 -5.78 -10.88
N LYS A 88 5.49 -6.79 -10.81
CA LYS A 88 5.31 -7.93 -9.91
C LYS A 88 5.26 -7.50 -8.45
N ASP A 89 6.15 -6.59 -8.05
CA ASP A 89 6.21 -6.04 -6.71
C ASP A 89 4.91 -5.30 -6.33
N LEU A 90 4.33 -4.54 -7.26
CA LEU A 90 3.04 -3.86 -7.07
C LEU A 90 1.87 -4.84 -7.02
N GLU A 91 1.91 -5.94 -7.79
CA GLU A 91 0.93 -7.03 -7.70
C GLU A 91 0.96 -7.69 -6.32
N ASP A 92 2.16 -8.01 -5.81
CA ASP A 92 2.35 -8.57 -4.48
C ASP A 92 1.84 -7.60 -3.39
N LEU A 93 2.13 -6.30 -3.51
CA LEU A 93 1.62 -5.27 -2.60
C LEU A 93 0.10 -5.15 -2.65
N LYS A 94 -0.50 -5.21 -3.83
CA LYS A 94 -1.95 -5.16 -4.01
C LYS A 94 -2.61 -6.36 -3.33
N ASP A 95 -2.06 -7.55 -3.48
CA ASP A 95 -2.59 -8.77 -2.86
C ASP A 95 -2.45 -8.74 -1.34
N ALA A 96 -1.31 -8.31 -0.81
CA ALA A 96 -1.11 -8.12 0.63
C ALA A 96 -2.05 -7.03 1.19
N GLY A 97 -2.22 -5.91 0.46
CA GLY A 97 -3.15 -4.83 0.77
C GLY A 97 -4.60 -5.29 0.82
N ARG A 98 -5.00 -6.17 -0.10
CA ARG A 98 -6.34 -6.79 -0.09
C ARG A 98 -6.54 -7.68 1.14
N GLN A 99 -5.56 -8.52 1.47
CA GLN A 99 -5.64 -9.42 2.63
C GLN A 99 -5.80 -8.64 3.95
N ILE A 100 -4.96 -7.62 4.17
CA ILE A 100 -5.07 -6.81 5.38
C ILE A 100 -6.37 -6.01 5.42
N SER A 101 -6.88 -5.53 4.28
CA SER A 101 -8.16 -4.83 4.21
C SER A 101 -9.34 -5.70 4.62
N ILE A 102 -9.41 -6.94 4.12
CA ILE A 102 -10.45 -7.91 4.50
C ILE A 102 -10.38 -8.18 6.00
N LEU A 103 -9.18 -8.36 6.54
CA LEU A 103 -8.99 -8.63 7.95
C LEU A 103 -9.43 -7.46 8.82
N VAL A 104 -9.01 -6.23 8.51
CA VAL A 104 -9.38 -5.02 9.25
C VAL A 104 -10.89 -4.79 9.19
N LEU A 105 -11.51 -4.95 8.02
CA LEU A 105 -12.97 -4.87 7.89
C LEU A 105 -13.67 -5.91 8.77
N GLY A 106 -13.17 -7.14 8.81
CA GLY A 106 -13.71 -8.19 9.70
C GLY A 106 -13.53 -7.94 11.20
N LYS A 107 -12.80 -6.88 11.59
CA LYS A 107 -12.64 -6.44 12.99
C LYS A 107 -13.45 -5.18 13.31
N MET A 108 -14.03 -4.51 12.32
CA MET A 108 -14.76 -3.27 12.54
C MET A 108 -16.23 -3.54 12.91
N PRO A 109 -16.90 -2.61 13.62
CA PRO A 109 -18.36 -2.60 13.70
C PRO A 109 -18.99 -2.40 12.31
N GLU A 110 -20.17 -3.00 12.08
CA GLU A 110 -20.86 -2.97 10.78
C GLU A 110 -21.14 -1.55 10.28
N GLU A 111 -21.41 -0.60 11.18
CA GLU A 111 -21.67 0.80 10.82
C GLU A 111 -20.50 1.48 10.09
N PHE A 112 -19.28 0.94 10.19
CA PHE A 112 -18.07 1.47 9.54
C PHE A 112 -17.65 0.69 8.28
N PHE A 113 -18.33 -0.41 7.94
CA PHE A 113 -17.96 -1.26 6.82
C PHE A 113 -17.90 -0.51 5.49
N ASP A 114 -18.89 0.33 5.20
CA ASP A 114 -18.93 1.08 3.94
C ASP A 114 -17.76 2.05 3.81
N ILE A 115 -17.39 2.72 4.90
CA ILE A 115 -16.26 3.66 4.93
C ILE A 115 -14.95 2.90 4.72
N GLY A 116 -14.72 1.83 5.49
CA GLY A 116 -13.51 1.01 5.36
C GLY A 116 -13.39 0.37 3.99
N LYS A 117 -14.49 -0.12 3.42
CA LYS A 117 -14.54 -0.74 2.08
C LYS A 117 -14.24 0.27 0.99
N LYS A 118 -14.79 1.49 1.10
CA LYS A 118 -14.53 2.56 0.13
C LYS A 118 -13.05 2.95 0.12
N ALA A 119 -12.44 3.14 1.29
CA ALA A 119 -11.03 3.48 1.41
C ALA A 119 -10.12 2.36 0.85
N SER A 120 -10.38 1.11 1.24
CA SER A 120 -9.64 -0.05 0.72
C SER A 120 -9.74 -0.17 -0.81
N ASN A 121 -10.96 -0.07 -1.36
CA ASN A 121 -11.16 -0.18 -2.81
C ASN A 121 -10.45 0.92 -3.59
N LYS A 122 -10.44 2.16 -3.06
CA LYS A 122 -9.72 3.28 -3.69
C LYS A 122 -8.23 2.98 -3.79
N ALA A 123 -7.58 2.62 -2.68
CA ALA A 123 -6.15 2.31 -2.68
C ALA A 123 -5.82 1.12 -3.61
N LEU A 124 -6.61 0.05 -3.58
CA LEU A 124 -6.40 -1.11 -4.44
C LEU A 124 -6.59 -0.79 -5.93
N GLN A 125 -7.50 0.12 -6.26
CA GLN A 125 -7.71 0.58 -7.63
C GLN A 125 -6.54 1.45 -8.10
N GLU A 126 -6.04 2.36 -7.28
CA GLU A 126 -4.90 3.22 -7.64
C GLU A 126 -3.61 2.41 -7.86
N ILE A 127 -3.40 1.36 -7.06
CA ILE A 127 -2.31 0.40 -7.28
C ILE A 127 -2.51 -0.33 -8.62
N GLN A 128 -3.72 -0.81 -8.91
CA GLN A 128 -4.03 -1.47 -10.19
C GLN A 128 -3.80 -0.55 -11.39
N ASP A 129 -4.20 0.72 -11.30
CA ASP A 129 -3.99 1.68 -12.37
C ASP A 129 -2.49 1.91 -12.61
N THR A 130 -1.70 1.96 -11.54
CA THR A 130 -0.24 2.07 -11.62
C THR A 130 0.38 0.82 -12.26
N ILE A 131 -0.06 -0.39 -11.87
CA ILE A 131 0.34 -1.65 -12.52
C ILE A 131 0.04 -1.60 -14.02
N ASN A 132 -1.17 -1.20 -14.40
CA ASN A 132 -1.58 -1.10 -15.81
C ASN A 132 -0.71 -0.11 -16.59
N ASP A 133 -0.27 0.98 -15.95
CA ASP A 133 0.55 1.99 -16.58
C ASP A 133 1.98 1.52 -16.84
N PHE A 134 2.56 0.73 -15.93
CA PHE A 134 3.91 0.17 -16.10
C PHE A 134 3.94 -1.12 -16.94
N SER A 135 2.83 -1.86 -17.02
CA SER A 135 2.75 -3.09 -17.83
C SER A 135 2.63 -2.85 -19.34
N LYS A 136 2.35 -1.62 -19.75
CA LYS A 136 2.21 -1.22 -21.17
C LYS A 136 3.55 -0.89 -21.85
N VAL A 137 4.65 -1.03 -21.12
CA VAL A 137 5.97 -0.53 -21.52
C VAL A 137 6.88 -1.66 -21.98
#